data_AF-A0A7S1NZR2-F1
#
_entry.id   AF-A0A7S1NZR2-F1
#
_cell.length_a   1.000
_cell.length_b   1.000
_cell.length_c   1.000
_cell.angle_alpha   90.00
_cell.angle_beta   90.00
_cell.angle_gamma   90.00
#
_symmetry.space_group_name_H-M   'P 1'
#
loop_
_entity.id
_entity.type
_entity.pdbx_description
1 polymer ?
#
loop_
_entity_poly.entity_id
_entity_poly.type
_entity_poly.pdbx_seq_one_letter_code
_entity_poly.pdbx_strand_id
1 'polypeptide(L)'
;ALQVGGGVSGWLETLDDVTAPWAEGLQGTVCDLYALRWESRELLALGRLLLNMIAQEFATHAAQYWLKTTIYGAVGMALAWPVSLIKFASNLDNAWLLCRQRAQQAGTLLAEAVADTQTVGQRPVTLIGYSMGARVIFHALQELYRQRKLNCVAHVVLMGLPTSTDTQLWQRARAVVAGRLVNVYASSDWLLGFLFRYMEWGIQVAGLHRV
;
A
#
# COMPACT_ATOMS: atom_id res chain seq x y z
N ALA A 1 29.21 -1.25 -3.43
CA ALA A 1 28.81 -1.65 -2.06
C ALA A 1 27.66 -2.64 -2.21
N LEU A 2 27.72 -3.80 -1.54
CA LEU A 2 26.64 -4.79 -1.59
C LEU A 2 25.40 -4.20 -0.87
N GLN A 3 24.31 -3.97 -1.59
CA GLN A 3 23.05 -3.43 -1.06
C GLN A 3 21.95 -4.47 -1.21
N VAL A 4 20.96 -4.43 -0.32
CA VAL A 4 19.79 -5.31 -0.38
C VAL A 4 18.58 -4.48 -0.81
N GLY A 5 17.92 -4.89 -1.88
CA GLY A 5 16.64 -4.33 -2.32
C GLY A 5 15.49 -5.26 -1.95
N GLY A 6 14.43 -4.73 -1.33
CA GLY A 6 13.22 -5.47 -0.98
C GLY A 6 11.99 -4.88 -1.68
N GLY A 7 11.42 -5.61 -2.63
CA GLY A 7 10.15 -5.30 -3.27
C GLY A 7 8.96 -5.92 -2.53
N VAL A 8 7.89 -5.14 -2.33
CA VAL A 8 6.67 -5.61 -1.64
C VAL A 8 5.42 -5.26 -2.45
N SER A 9 4.84 -6.27 -3.10
CA SER A 9 3.61 -6.15 -3.88
C SER A 9 2.39 -5.99 -2.97
N GLY A 10 1.43 -5.13 -3.38
CA GLY A 10 0.25 -4.79 -2.57
C GLY A 10 -1.08 -5.38 -3.04
N TRP A 11 -1.10 -6.03 -4.18
CA TRP A 11 -2.18 -6.88 -4.68
C TRP A 11 -1.57 -7.77 -5.77
N LEU A 12 -2.22 -8.87 -6.12
CA LEU A 12 -1.72 -9.83 -7.10
C LEU A 12 -2.83 -10.22 -8.08
N GLU A 13 -2.57 -10.19 -9.37
CA GLU A 13 -3.38 -10.88 -10.38
C GLU A 13 -2.99 -12.36 -10.43
N THR A 14 -1.68 -12.61 -10.45
CA THR A 14 -1.06 -13.94 -10.47
C THR A 14 0.02 -14.03 -9.39
N LEU A 15 0.51 -15.26 -9.12
CA LEU A 15 1.61 -15.43 -8.17
C LEU A 15 2.94 -14.86 -8.69
N ASP A 16 3.08 -14.70 -10.01
CA ASP A 16 4.28 -14.14 -10.62
C ASP A 16 4.43 -12.64 -10.29
N ASP A 17 3.32 -11.95 -9.99
CA ASP A 17 3.32 -10.54 -9.58
C ASP A 17 4.00 -10.29 -8.23
N VAL A 18 4.36 -11.35 -7.49
CA VAL A 18 5.22 -11.24 -6.32
C VAL A 18 6.60 -10.74 -6.74
N THR A 19 7.16 -11.25 -7.84
CA THR A 19 8.54 -11.00 -8.26
C THR A 19 8.65 -10.17 -9.55
N ALA A 20 7.79 -10.41 -10.53
CA ALA A 20 7.89 -9.84 -11.87
C ALA A 20 7.99 -8.30 -11.89
N PRO A 21 7.16 -7.53 -11.15
CA PRO A 21 7.22 -6.06 -11.19
C PRO A 21 8.57 -5.51 -10.72
N TRP A 22 9.20 -6.20 -9.77
CA TRP A 22 10.50 -5.80 -9.21
C TRP A 22 11.64 -6.23 -10.11
N ALA A 23 11.56 -7.44 -10.64
CA ALA A 23 12.54 -7.97 -11.58
C ALA A 23 12.59 -7.12 -12.86
N GLU A 24 11.45 -6.63 -13.35
CA GLU A 24 11.35 -5.78 -14.54
C GLU A 24 11.65 -4.31 -14.25
N GLY A 25 11.07 -3.75 -13.19
CA GLY A 25 11.21 -2.33 -12.87
C GLY A 25 12.61 -1.93 -12.35
N LEU A 26 13.38 -2.89 -11.85
CA LEU A 26 14.72 -2.68 -11.29
C LEU A 26 15.82 -3.41 -12.09
N GLN A 27 15.56 -3.74 -13.36
CA GLN A 27 16.58 -4.31 -14.23
C GLN A 27 17.82 -3.39 -14.28
N GLY A 28 18.99 -3.97 -14.08
CA GLY A 28 20.27 -3.25 -14.13
C GLY A 28 20.68 -2.57 -12.82
N THR A 29 19.89 -2.64 -11.74
CA THR A 29 20.37 -2.19 -10.43
C THR A 29 21.41 -3.16 -9.85
N VAL A 30 22.52 -2.63 -9.34
CA VAL A 30 23.58 -3.42 -8.70
C VAL A 30 23.23 -3.62 -7.22
N CYS A 31 22.25 -4.49 -6.94
CA CYS A 31 21.86 -4.90 -5.59
C CYS A 31 21.34 -6.35 -5.56
N ASP A 32 21.35 -6.97 -4.38
CA ASP A 32 20.68 -8.24 -4.16
C ASP A 32 19.18 -7.95 -4.00
N LEU A 33 18.40 -8.23 -5.04
CA LEU A 33 16.97 -7.96 -5.06
C LEU A 33 16.17 -9.16 -4.53
N TYR A 34 15.33 -8.89 -3.54
CA TYR A 34 14.39 -9.83 -2.95
C TYR A 34 12.97 -9.29 -3.10
N ALA A 35 12.01 -10.20 -3.26
CA ALA A 35 10.59 -9.89 -3.21
C ALA A 35 9.95 -10.56 -2.00
N LEU A 36 9.18 -9.80 -1.23
CA LEU A 36 8.46 -10.34 -0.09
C LEU A 36 7.17 -11.02 -0.55
N ARG A 37 7.11 -12.34 -0.38
CA ARG A 37 5.85 -13.09 -0.50
C ARG A 37 5.12 -13.09 0.84
N TRP A 38 3.97 -12.42 0.88
CA TRP A 38 3.13 -12.35 2.07
C TRP A 38 1.66 -12.57 1.67
N GLU A 39 0.93 -13.36 2.46
CA GLU A 39 -0.54 -13.48 2.41
C GLU A 39 -1.09 -13.61 0.97
N SER A 40 -0.45 -14.47 0.17
CA SER A 40 -0.68 -14.56 -1.27
C SER A 40 -2.14 -14.85 -1.63
N ARG A 41 -2.85 -15.63 -0.81
CA ARG A 41 -4.25 -15.98 -1.05
C ARG A 41 -5.14 -14.74 -0.97
N GLU A 42 -4.91 -13.92 0.05
CA GLU A 42 -5.64 -12.70 0.35
C GLU A 42 -5.32 -11.64 -0.71
N LEU A 43 -4.05 -11.50 -1.10
CA LEU A 43 -3.64 -10.57 -2.15
C LEU A 43 -4.19 -10.94 -3.54
N LEU A 44 -4.28 -12.23 -3.87
CA LEU A 44 -4.94 -12.69 -5.09
C LEU A 44 -6.45 -12.42 -5.06
N ALA A 45 -7.08 -12.61 -3.90
CA ALA A 45 -8.50 -12.27 -3.74
C ALA A 45 -8.75 -10.77 -3.89
N LEU A 46 -7.88 -9.95 -3.30
CA LEU A 46 -7.92 -8.50 -3.44
C LEU A 46 -7.70 -8.08 -4.89
N GLY A 47 -6.67 -8.61 -5.57
CA GLY A 47 -6.37 -8.28 -6.96
C GLY A 47 -7.53 -8.58 -7.91
N ARG A 48 -8.18 -9.74 -7.77
CA ARG A 48 -9.40 -10.06 -8.54
C ARG A 48 -10.51 -9.03 -8.35
N LEU A 49 -10.72 -8.56 -7.11
CA LEU A 49 -11.72 -7.52 -6.84
C LEU A 49 -11.31 -6.18 -7.45
N LEU A 50 -10.05 -5.76 -7.31
CA LEU A 50 -9.56 -4.50 -7.89
C LEU A 50 -9.64 -4.52 -9.42
N LEU A 51 -9.26 -5.62 -10.07
CA LEU A 51 -9.38 -5.77 -11.53
C LEU A 51 -10.83 -5.69 -11.99
N ASN A 52 -11.75 -6.31 -11.24
CA ASN A 52 -13.19 -6.19 -11.51
C ASN A 52 -13.71 -4.75 -11.33
N MET A 53 -13.09 -3.93 -10.46
CA MET A 53 -13.44 -2.50 -10.38
C MET A 53 -12.93 -1.70 -11.56
N ILE A 54 -11.76 -2.05 -12.07
CA ILE A 54 -11.14 -1.36 -13.22
C ILE A 54 -11.85 -1.75 -14.52
N ALA A 55 -12.61 -2.85 -14.54
CA ALA A 55 -13.47 -3.21 -15.65
C ALA A 55 -14.37 -2.01 -16.05
N GLN A 56 -14.50 -1.76 -17.35
CA GLN A 56 -15.09 -0.54 -17.90
C GLN A 56 -16.49 -0.23 -17.37
N GLU A 57 -17.32 -1.26 -17.15
CA GLU A 57 -18.67 -1.09 -16.58
C GLU A 57 -18.61 -0.52 -15.16
N PHE A 58 -17.76 -1.07 -14.29
CA PHE A 58 -17.65 -0.59 -12.92
C PHE A 58 -16.97 0.78 -12.85
N ALA A 59 -15.88 0.96 -13.62
CA ALA A 59 -15.14 2.20 -13.67
C ALA A 59 -16.01 3.38 -14.13
N THR A 60 -16.85 3.18 -15.16
CA THR A 60 -17.76 4.23 -15.65
C THR A 60 -18.83 4.58 -14.63
N HIS A 61 -19.44 3.60 -13.97
CA HIS A 61 -20.43 3.84 -12.91
C HIS A 61 -19.82 4.53 -11.68
N ALA A 62 -18.64 4.09 -11.23
CA ALA A 62 -17.94 4.68 -10.09
C ALA A 62 -17.43 6.10 -10.38
N ALA A 63 -16.86 6.33 -11.57
CA ALA A 63 -16.35 7.64 -11.98
C ALA A 63 -17.48 8.67 -12.15
N GLN A 64 -18.60 8.30 -12.77
CA GLN A 64 -19.79 9.16 -12.86
C GLN A 64 -20.31 9.55 -11.48
N TYR A 65 -20.23 8.65 -10.49
CA TYR A 65 -20.62 8.94 -9.12
C TYR A 65 -19.64 9.87 -8.39
N TRP A 66 -18.33 9.68 -8.56
CA TRP A 66 -17.28 10.56 -7.98
C TRP A 66 -17.39 12.00 -8.48
N LEU A 67 -17.69 12.18 -9.77
CA LEU A 67 -17.94 13.49 -10.37
C LEU A 67 -19.21 14.13 -9.78
N LYS A 68 -20.32 13.38 -9.70
CA LYS A 68 -21.59 13.90 -9.18
C LYS A 68 -21.53 14.28 -7.69
N THR A 69 -20.89 13.48 -6.85
CA THR A 69 -20.72 13.78 -5.42
C THR A 69 -19.83 15.00 -5.16
N THR A 70 -18.88 15.28 -6.06
CA THR A 70 -18.04 16.48 -5.97
C THR A 70 -18.79 17.75 -6.37
N ILE A 71 -19.76 17.65 -7.30
CA ILE A 71 -20.51 18.80 -7.83
C ILE A 71 -21.67 19.23 -6.91
N TYR A 72 -22.37 18.28 -6.26
CA TYR A 72 -23.62 18.60 -5.55
C TYR A 72 -23.47 19.02 -4.08
N GLY A 73 -22.27 18.93 -3.48
CA GLY A 73 -22.08 19.22 -2.06
C GLY A 73 -22.90 18.27 -1.16
N ALA A 74 -22.70 18.34 0.16
CA ALA A 74 -23.27 17.40 1.14
C ALA A 74 -24.81 17.35 1.21
N VAL A 75 -25.53 18.16 0.43
CA VAL A 75 -26.98 18.22 0.42
C VAL A 75 -27.53 17.56 -0.84
N GLY A 76 -27.66 16.24 -0.74
CA GLY A 76 -28.53 15.47 -1.61
C GLY A 76 -27.78 14.43 -2.44
N MET A 77 -27.75 13.20 -1.94
CA MET A 77 -27.77 12.00 -2.78
C MET A 77 -28.18 10.79 -1.93
N ALA A 78 -29.49 10.61 -1.75
CA ALA A 78 -30.04 9.27 -1.54
C ALA A 78 -30.11 8.56 -2.91
N LEU A 79 -28.96 8.30 -3.52
CA LEU A 79 -28.90 7.41 -4.67
C LEU A 79 -28.78 5.99 -4.14
N ALA A 80 -29.86 5.22 -4.25
CA ALA A 80 -29.82 3.78 -4.00
C ALA A 80 -28.84 3.17 -5.01
N TRP A 81 -27.72 2.63 -4.52
CA TRP A 81 -26.77 1.91 -5.34
C TRP A 81 -27.45 0.63 -5.90
N PRO A 82 -27.12 0.20 -7.13
CA PRO A 82 -27.52 -1.11 -7.61
C PRO A 82 -27.12 -2.19 -6.59
N VAL A 83 -27.99 -3.17 -6.33
CA VAL A 83 -27.73 -4.23 -5.34
C VAL A 83 -26.43 -4.99 -5.64
N SER A 84 -26.07 -5.14 -6.93
CA SER A 84 -24.78 -5.70 -7.36
C SER A 84 -23.59 -4.87 -6.88
N LEU A 85 -23.68 -3.54 -6.97
CA LEU A 85 -22.65 -2.61 -6.51
C LEU A 85 -22.52 -2.64 -4.98
N ILE A 86 -23.62 -2.72 -4.25
CA ILE A 86 -23.61 -2.85 -2.78
C ILE A 86 -22.95 -4.16 -2.36
N LYS A 87 -23.35 -5.29 -2.96
CA LYS A 87 -22.75 -6.60 -2.67
C LYS A 87 -21.27 -6.64 -2.99
N PHE A 88 -20.90 -6.07 -4.14
CA PHE A 88 -19.51 -5.96 -4.54
C PHE A 88 -18.71 -5.12 -3.53
N ALA A 89 -19.21 -3.94 -3.16
CA ALA A 89 -18.58 -3.08 -2.17
C ALA A 89 -18.44 -3.76 -0.80
N SER A 90 -19.45 -4.51 -0.34
CA SER A 90 -19.35 -5.26 0.92
C SER A 90 -18.29 -6.37 0.88
N ASN A 91 -18.13 -7.05 -0.26
CA ASN A 91 -17.10 -8.08 -0.41
C ASN A 91 -15.71 -7.47 -0.47
N LEU A 92 -15.58 -6.33 -1.16
CA LEU A 92 -14.38 -5.53 -1.24
C LEU A 92 -13.97 -5.02 0.14
N ASP A 93 -14.91 -4.49 0.92
CA ASP A 93 -14.65 -4.01 2.28
C ASP A 93 -14.04 -5.10 3.15
N ASN A 94 -14.64 -6.30 3.13
CA ASN A 94 -14.16 -7.43 3.91
C ASN A 94 -12.74 -7.86 3.48
N ALA A 95 -12.50 -7.99 2.18
CA ALA A 95 -11.20 -8.37 1.65
C ALA A 95 -10.13 -7.31 1.93
N TRP A 96 -10.48 -6.03 1.79
CA TRP A 96 -9.61 -4.89 2.05
C TRP A 96 -9.23 -4.80 3.53
N LEU A 97 -10.20 -4.89 4.44
CA LEU A 97 -9.94 -4.88 5.88
C LEU A 97 -9.06 -6.05 6.31
N LEU A 98 -9.33 -7.25 5.79
CA LEU A 98 -8.50 -8.42 6.04
C LEU A 98 -7.07 -8.18 5.56
N CYS A 99 -6.88 -7.72 4.32
CA CYS A 99 -5.55 -7.41 3.78
C CYS A 99 -4.82 -6.33 4.60
N ARG A 100 -5.53 -5.33 5.11
CA ARG A 100 -4.94 -4.31 6.01
C ARG A 100 -4.44 -4.91 7.32
N GLN A 101 -5.23 -5.77 7.96
CA GLN A 101 -4.84 -6.43 9.19
C GLN A 101 -3.64 -7.34 8.96
N ARG A 102 -3.66 -8.10 7.86
CA ARG A 102 -2.54 -8.94 7.41
C ARG A 102 -1.28 -8.13 7.09
N ALA A 103 -1.43 -6.95 6.48
CA ALA A 103 -0.32 -6.07 6.18
C ALA A 103 0.41 -5.61 7.45
N GLN A 104 -0.32 -5.38 8.54
CA GLN A 104 0.27 -5.04 9.83
C GLN A 104 1.10 -6.21 10.38
N GLN A 105 0.57 -7.43 10.33
CA GLN A 105 1.29 -8.63 10.79
C GLN A 105 2.55 -8.89 9.97
N ALA A 106 2.45 -8.83 8.64
CA ALA A 106 3.59 -8.96 7.74
C ALA A 106 4.63 -7.83 7.96
N GLY A 107 4.18 -6.62 8.27
CA GLY A 107 5.05 -5.49 8.62
C GLY A 107 5.87 -5.75 9.88
N THR A 108 5.26 -6.32 10.92
CA THR A 108 5.99 -6.72 12.14
C THR A 108 7.08 -7.74 11.84
N LEU A 109 6.76 -8.79 11.07
CA LEU A 109 7.75 -9.81 10.69
C LEU A 109 8.86 -9.24 9.79
N LEU A 110 8.51 -8.33 8.88
CA LEU A 110 9.50 -7.63 8.05
C LEU A 110 10.43 -6.76 8.92
N ALA A 111 9.91 -6.09 9.94
CA ALA A 111 10.72 -5.33 10.88
C ALA A 111 11.71 -6.22 11.63
N GLU A 112 11.28 -7.39 12.10
CA GLU A 112 12.16 -8.37 12.75
C GLU A 112 13.26 -8.85 11.80
N ALA A 113 12.92 -9.20 10.56
CA ALA A 113 13.90 -9.62 9.54
C ALA A 113 14.91 -8.51 9.20
N VAL A 114 14.46 -7.25 9.12
CA VAL A 114 15.34 -6.10 8.86
C VAL A 114 16.21 -5.76 10.07
N ALA A 115 15.69 -5.91 11.29
CA ALA A 115 16.43 -5.65 12.51
C ALA A 115 17.48 -6.73 12.81
N ASP A 116 17.30 -7.94 12.29
CA ASP A 116 18.23 -9.04 12.44
C ASP A 116 19.45 -8.91 11.53
N THR A 117 20.58 -8.59 12.18
CA THR A 117 21.89 -8.48 11.53
C THR A 117 22.39 -9.78 10.90
N GLN A 118 21.88 -10.96 11.29
CA GLN A 118 22.24 -12.23 10.66
C GLN A 118 21.50 -12.41 9.32
N THR A 119 20.27 -11.93 9.22
CA THR A 119 19.43 -12.04 8.02
C THR A 119 19.90 -11.08 6.92
N VAL A 120 20.20 -9.83 7.27
CA VAL A 120 20.57 -8.80 6.28
C VAL A 120 22.09 -8.68 6.10
N GLY A 121 22.90 -9.07 7.08
CA GLY A 121 24.27 -8.56 7.21
C GLY A 121 24.24 -7.05 7.47
N GLN A 122 25.36 -6.40 7.78
CA GLN A 122 25.39 -4.93 7.95
C GLN A 122 25.23 -4.16 6.61
N ARG A 123 24.44 -4.70 5.68
CA ARG A 123 24.19 -4.15 4.35
C ARG A 123 23.06 -3.11 4.39
N PRO A 124 23.17 -2.00 3.65
CA PRO A 124 22.09 -1.03 3.52
C PRO A 124 20.85 -1.68 2.86
N VAL A 125 19.69 -1.58 3.53
CA VAL A 125 18.41 -2.11 3.02
C VAL A 125 17.59 -1.00 2.36
N THR A 126 17.17 -1.20 1.12
CA THR A 126 16.19 -0.35 0.44
C THR A 126 14.88 -1.09 0.28
N LEU A 127 13.76 -0.48 0.70
CA LEU A 127 12.43 -1.08 0.59
C LEU A 127 11.55 -0.29 -0.39
N ILE A 128 10.87 -0.99 -1.29
CA ILE A 128 9.99 -0.40 -2.28
C ILE A 128 8.68 -1.19 -2.25
N GLY A 129 7.55 -0.50 -2.16
CA GLY A 129 6.25 -1.17 -2.19
C GLY A 129 5.15 -0.27 -2.71
N TYR A 130 4.09 -0.89 -3.20
CA TYR A 130 2.88 -0.20 -3.66
C TYR A 130 1.64 -0.71 -2.93
N SER A 131 0.59 0.11 -2.84
CA SER A 131 -0.71 -0.25 -2.25
C SER A 131 -0.56 -0.93 -0.87
N MET A 132 -1.14 -2.11 -0.63
CA MET A 132 -0.98 -2.81 0.66
C MET A 132 0.46 -3.20 0.98
N GLY A 133 1.33 -3.38 -0.03
CA GLY A 133 2.74 -3.67 0.17
C GLY A 133 3.50 -2.44 0.68
N ALA A 134 3.12 -1.24 0.23
CA ALA A 134 3.57 0.00 0.85
C ALA A 134 3.12 0.07 2.32
N ARG A 135 1.90 -0.40 2.63
CA ARG A 135 1.37 -0.44 4.00
C ARG A 135 2.13 -1.42 4.89
N VAL A 136 2.53 -2.59 4.37
CA VAL A 136 3.46 -3.54 5.05
C VAL A 136 4.74 -2.83 5.44
N ILE A 137 5.40 -2.17 4.49
CA ILE A 137 6.65 -1.44 4.76
C ILE A 137 6.42 -0.34 5.79
N PHE A 138 5.36 0.46 5.66
CA PHE A 138 5.07 1.53 6.59
C PHE A 138 4.88 1.02 8.03
N HIS A 139 4.16 -0.10 8.21
CA HIS A 139 4.04 -0.75 9.52
C HIS A 139 5.37 -1.30 10.03
N ALA A 140 6.21 -1.87 9.15
CA ALA A 140 7.55 -2.29 9.53
C ALA A 140 8.39 -1.12 10.07
N LEU A 141 8.31 0.06 9.45
CA LEU A 141 8.98 1.26 9.96
C LEU A 141 8.43 1.70 11.32
N GLN A 142 7.12 1.64 11.54
CA GLN A 142 6.54 1.95 12.86
C GLN A 142 7.06 0.98 13.93
N GLU A 143 7.16 -0.30 13.59
CA GLU A 143 7.63 -1.34 14.49
C GLU A 143 9.13 -1.20 14.81
N LEU A 144 9.97 -0.94 13.80
CA LEU A 144 11.38 -0.62 13.99
C LEU A 144 11.58 0.60 14.90
N TYR A 145 10.76 1.65 14.73
CA TYR A 145 10.79 2.82 15.60
C TYR A 145 10.43 2.46 17.05
N ARG A 146 9.38 1.63 17.24
CA ARG A 146 8.96 1.12 18.56
C ARG A 146 10.10 0.36 19.25
N GLN A 147 10.86 -0.41 18.48
CA GLN A 147 12.06 -1.13 18.92
C GLN A 147 13.31 -0.25 19.06
N ARG A 148 13.20 1.07 18.86
CA ARG A 148 14.30 2.05 18.91
C ARG A 148 15.41 1.79 17.89
N LYS A 149 15.10 1.10 16.78
CA LYS A 149 16.00 0.88 15.66
C LYS A 149 15.93 2.07 14.71
N LEU A 150 16.81 3.06 14.94
CA LEU A 150 16.88 4.28 14.14
C LEU A 150 17.94 4.16 13.05
N ASN A 151 17.73 4.86 11.92
CA ASN A 151 18.65 4.88 10.78
C ASN A 151 19.10 3.50 10.28
N CYS A 152 18.29 2.45 10.45
CA CYS A 152 18.64 1.08 10.07
C CYS A 152 18.18 0.70 8.66
N VAL A 153 17.27 1.47 8.06
CA VAL A 153 16.82 1.29 6.67
C VAL A 153 17.46 2.37 5.81
N ALA A 154 18.09 2.03 4.69
CA ALA A 154 18.77 2.99 3.84
C ALA A 154 17.79 3.92 3.14
N HIS A 155 16.88 3.37 2.34
CA HIS A 155 15.92 4.13 1.54
C HIS A 155 14.56 3.43 1.51
N VAL A 156 13.50 4.22 1.38
CA VAL A 156 12.13 3.70 1.28
C VAL A 156 11.35 4.46 0.21
N VAL A 157 10.63 3.73 -0.63
CA VAL A 157 9.68 4.28 -1.61
C VAL A 157 8.32 3.62 -1.42
N LEU A 158 7.30 4.43 -1.14
CA LEU A 158 5.93 3.99 -0.86
C LEU A 158 5.01 4.57 -1.94
N MET A 159 4.37 3.71 -2.71
CA MET A 159 3.50 4.11 -3.83
C MET A 159 2.03 3.84 -3.52
N GLY A 160 1.17 4.84 -3.68
CA GLY A 160 -0.27 4.68 -3.47
C GLY A 160 -0.61 4.16 -2.07
N LEU A 161 0.15 4.61 -1.05
CA LEU A 161 0.09 4.08 0.31
C LEU A 161 -1.31 4.31 0.93
N PRO A 162 -2.06 3.25 1.25
CA PRO A 162 -3.35 3.36 1.89
C PRO A 162 -3.16 3.57 3.40
N THR A 163 -2.72 4.74 3.83
CA THR A 163 -2.62 5.11 5.26
C THR A 163 -2.83 6.60 5.48
N SER A 164 -3.01 7.01 6.74
CA SER A 164 -3.18 8.41 7.12
C SER A 164 -1.93 9.27 6.81
N THR A 165 -2.15 10.56 6.55
CA THR A 165 -1.10 11.59 6.45
C THR A 165 -0.63 12.12 7.82
N ASP A 166 -1.01 11.48 8.93
CA ASP A 166 -0.62 11.88 10.29
C ASP A 166 0.89 12.09 10.42
N THR A 167 1.27 13.35 10.64
CA THR A 167 2.66 13.81 10.73
C THR A 167 3.47 13.03 11.78
N GLN A 168 2.87 12.62 12.90
CA GLN A 168 3.59 11.88 13.93
C GLN A 168 4.01 10.49 13.43
N LEU A 169 3.13 9.79 12.70
CA LEU A 169 3.47 8.48 12.12
C LEU A 169 4.61 8.61 11.10
N TRP A 170 4.57 9.65 10.27
CA TRP A 170 5.60 9.90 9.27
C TRP A 170 6.94 10.33 9.89
N GLN A 171 6.93 11.09 10.99
CA GLN A 171 8.13 11.40 11.75
C GLN A 171 8.79 10.14 12.34
N ARG A 172 7.98 9.19 12.86
CA ARG A 172 8.49 7.89 13.34
C ARG A 172 9.14 7.11 12.20
N ALA A 173 8.46 7.01 11.05
CA ALA A 173 9.01 6.35 9.86
C ALA A 173 10.30 7.02 9.38
N ARG A 174 10.35 8.35 9.38
CA ARG A 174 11.52 9.16 9.02
C ARG A 174 12.72 8.90 9.93
N ALA A 175 12.51 8.70 11.24
CA ALA A 175 13.60 8.42 12.18
C ALA A 175 14.27 7.05 11.97
N VAL A 176 13.57 6.09 11.35
CA VAL A 176 14.08 4.74 11.05
C VAL A 176 14.89 4.70 9.76
N VAL A 177 14.52 5.52 8.78
CA VAL A 177 15.18 5.55 7.48
C VAL A 177 16.37 6.51 7.55
N ALA A 178 17.57 6.08 7.16
CA ALA A 178 18.77 6.90 7.16
C ALA A 178 18.80 7.89 5.98
N GLY A 179 18.42 7.43 4.80
CA GLY A 179 18.36 8.22 3.56
C GLY A 179 16.94 8.62 3.20
N ARG A 180 16.57 8.58 1.91
CA ARG A 180 15.27 9.08 1.45
C ARG A 180 14.09 8.19 1.88
N LEU A 181 13.04 8.82 2.41
CA LEU A 181 11.70 8.27 2.54
C LEU A 181 10.80 9.01 1.55
N VAL A 182 10.31 8.32 0.52
CA VAL A 182 9.57 8.90 -0.59
C VAL A 182 8.13 8.41 -0.56
N ASN A 183 7.19 9.35 -0.49
CA ASN A 183 5.77 9.09 -0.73
C ASN A 183 5.43 9.42 -2.18
N VAL A 184 5.03 8.42 -2.96
CA VAL A 184 4.54 8.58 -4.33
C VAL A 184 3.01 8.52 -4.27
N TYR A 185 2.38 9.61 -4.66
CA TYR A 185 0.93 9.80 -4.58
C TYR A 185 0.37 10.27 -5.91
N ALA A 186 -0.91 9.96 -6.15
CA ALA A 186 -1.66 10.44 -7.30
C ALA A 186 -3.03 10.93 -6.82
N SER A 187 -3.26 12.24 -6.88
CA SER A 187 -4.56 12.83 -6.49
C SER A 187 -5.71 12.41 -7.42
N SER A 188 -5.38 11.88 -8.60
CA SER A 188 -6.31 11.31 -9.57
C SER A 188 -6.52 9.79 -9.42
N ASP A 189 -5.95 9.14 -8.40
CA ASP A 189 -6.20 7.73 -8.12
C ASP A 189 -7.64 7.56 -7.59
N TRP A 190 -8.57 7.40 -8.53
CA TRP A 190 -9.99 7.24 -8.24
C TRP A 190 -10.28 5.94 -7.50
N LEU A 191 -9.47 4.89 -7.69
CA LEU A 191 -9.67 3.58 -7.09
C LEU A 191 -9.37 3.64 -5.60
N LEU A 192 -8.19 4.16 -5.24
CA LEU A 192 -7.82 4.40 -3.85
C LEU A 192 -8.77 5.43 -3.20
N GLY A 193 -9.14 6.48 -3.94
CA GLY A 193 -10.12 7.47 -3.51
C GLY A 193 -11.49 6.88 -3.21
N PHE A 194 -11.98 5.97 -4.04
CA PHE A 194 -13.24 5.26 -3.85
C PHE A 194 -13.18 4.35 -2.63
N LEU A 195 -12.13 3.54 -2.50
CA LEU A 195 -11.90 2.64 -1.38
C LEU A 195 -11.90 3.42 -0.04
N PHE A 196 -11.17 4.52 0.05
CA PHE A 196 -11.13 5.31 1.29
C PHE A 196 -12.38 6.14 1.55
N ARG A 197 -13.01 6.74 0.53
CA ARG A 197 -14.26 7.48 0.73
C ARG A 197 -15.41 6.58 1.16
N TYR A 198 -15.42 5.31 0.77
CA TYR A 198 -16.45 4.38 1.20
C TYR A 198 -16.14 3.78 2.58
N MET A 199 -14.86 3.50 2.87
CA MET A 199 -14.47 2.78 4.08
C MET A 199 -14.02 3.65 5.27
N GLU A 200 -13.51 4.86 5.03
CA GLU A 200 -12.91 5.74 6.04
C GLU A 200 -13.22 7.22 5.73
N TRP A 201 -14.44 7.65 6.05
CA TRP A 201 -14.85 9.05 5.90
C TRP A 201 -13.94 9.99 6.71
N GLY A 202 -13.39 11.02 6.05
CA GLY A 202 -12.69 12.14 6.69
C GLY A 202 -11.18 11.98 6.93
N ILE A 203 -10.56 10.86 6.53
CA ILE A 203 -9.11 10.66 6.65
C ILE A 203 -8.38 11.10 5.38
N GLN A 204 -7.37 11.96 5.52
CA GLN A 204 -6.44 12.25 4.42
C GLN A 204 -5.51 11.06 4.21
N VAL A 205 -5.47 10.57 2.98
CA VAL A 205 -4.73 9.36 2.60
C VAL A 205 -3.44 9.72 1.91
N ALA A 206 -2.33 9.14 2.35
CA ALA A 206 -0.99 9.40 1.83
C ALA A 206 -0.83 9.07 0.34
N GLY A 207 -1.51 8.04 -0.16
CA GLY A 207 -1.49 7.73 -1.59
C GLY A 207 -2.22 8.74 -2.49
N LEU A 208 -3.00 9.66 -1.91
CA LEU A 208 -3.76 10.69 -2.64
C LEU A 208 -3.21 12.11 -2.43
N HIS A 209 -2.37 12.31 -1.41
CA HIS A 209 -1.91 13.62 -0.97
C HIS A 209 -0.41 13.64 -0.66
N ARG A 210 0.16 14.83 -0.74
CA ARG A 210 1.49 15.09 -0.19
C ARG A 210 1.49 14.89 1.33
N VAL A 211 2.59 14.35 1.84
CA VAL A 211 2.89 14.23 3.28
C VAL A 211 4.16 15.01 3.61
#